data_AF-A0A936AAJ0-F1
#
_entry.id   AF-A0A936AAJ0-F1
#
_cell.length_a   1.000
_cell.length_b   1.000
_cell.length_c   1.000
_cell.angle_alpha   90.00
_cell.angle_beta   90.00
_cell.angle_gamma   90.00
#
_symmetry.space_group_name_H-M   'P 1'
#
loop_
_entity.id
_entity.type
_entity.pdbx_description
1 polymer ?
#
loop_
_entity_poly.entity_id
_entity_poly.type
_entity_poly.pdbx_seq_one_letter_code
_entity_poly.pdbx_strand_id
1 'polypeptide(L)'
;MKQRGRKSVDALITLAQVRAEKRAEPPADLTPYQAALWRSVVSTKPGEWFRPDTYQILAAFCRHCSTAAVIDQEIDRFDPAWLREDGGLEQFRKLAEMRERQTRAIVSLARSMRLTQQARIHPVTAGRTGNLDPERRKPWEPLV
;
A
#
# COMPACT_ATOMS: atom_id res chain seq x y z
N MET A 1 16.63 -40.88 -38.34
CA MET A 1 17.42 -39.63 -38.31
C MET A 1 16.74 -38.64 -37.39
N LYS A 2 17.39 -38.27 -36.27
CA LYS A 2 16.84 -37.43 -35.20
C LYS A 2 17.19 -35.98 -35.52
N GLN A 3 16.22 -35.19 -35.98
CA GLN A 3 16.45 -33.77 -36.29
C GLN A 3 16.68 -32.99 -34.98
N ARG A 4 17.96 -32.79 -34.62
CA ARG A 4 18.40 -31.76 -33.68
C ARG A 4 18.42 -30.43 -34.44
N GLY A 5 17.27 -29.77 -34.51
CA GLY A 5 17.17 -28.38 -34.98
C GLY A 5 17.02 -27.45 -33.79
N ARG A 6 17.83 -26.38 -33.74
CA ARG A 6 17.60 -25.24 -32.85
C ARG A 6 16.20 -24.71 -33.18
N LYS A 7 15.27 -24.76 -32.21
CA LYS A 7 13.93 -24.17 -32.38
C LYS A 7 14.11 -22.72 -32.81
N SER A 8 13.52 -22.37 -33.95
CA SER A 8 13.55 -21.02 -34.52
C SER A 8 13.10 -20.00 -33.47
N VAL A 9 13.74 -18.83 -33.44
CA VAL A 9 13.42 -17.72 -32.53
C VAL A 9 11.96 -17.28 -32.68
N ASP A 10 11.37 -17.48 -33.86
CA ASP A 10 9.95 -17.23 -34.13
C ASP A 10 8.99 -18.08 -33.30
N ALA A 11 9.39 -19.28 -32.86
CA ALA A 11 8.53 -20.12 -32.01
C ALA A 11 8.43 -19.62 -30.56
N LEU A 12 9.20 -18.60 -30.19
CA LEU A 12 9.21 -17.99 -28.85
C LEU A 12 8.52 -16.62 -28.79
N ILE A 13 8.09 -16.05 -29.92
CA ILE A 13 7.35 -14.79 -29.94
C ILE A 13 5.85 -15.09 -29.95
N THR A 14 5.37 -15.73 -28.89
CA THR A 14 3.95 -15.64 -28.56
C THR A 14 3.76 -14.28 -27.91
N LEU A 15 3.49 -13.26 -28.73
CA LEU A 15 2.96 -11.98 -28.25
C LEU A 15 1.60 -12.31 -27.61
N ALA A 16 1.59 -12.59 -26.31
CA ALA A 16 0.36 -12.68 -25.56
C ALA A 16 -0.35 -11.34 -25.76
N GLN A 17 -1.47 -11.34 -26.48
CA GLN A 17 -2.34 -10.17 -26.57
C GLN A 17 -2.71 -9.83 -25.13
N VAL A 18 -2.12 -8.75 -24.61
CA VAL A 18 -2.49 -8.19 -23.32
C VAL A 18 -3.94 -7.76 -23.49
N ARG A 19 -4.88 -8.60 -23.04
CA ARG A 19 -6.28 -8.22 -22.93
C ARG A 19 -6.27 -6.98 -22.05
N ALA A 20 -6.69 -5.84 -22.61
CA ALA A 20 -6.88 -4.64 -21.81
C ALA A 20 -7.98 -4.95 -20.80
N GLU A 21 -7.59 -5.40 -19.62
CA GLU A 21 -8.51 -5.66 -18.52
C GLU A 21 -9.23 -4.35 -18.21
N LYS A 22 -10.55 -4.37 -18.24
CA LYS A 22 -11.39 -3.20 -17.95
C LYS A 22 -11.16 -2.82 -16.49
N ARG A 23 -10.33 -1.80 -16.25
CA ARG A 23 -10.02 -1.29 -14.92
C ARG A 23 -11.19 -0.44 -14.38
N ALA A 24 -11.32 -0.41 -13.06
CA ALA A 24 -12.31 0.42 -12.39
C ALA A 24 -11.98 1.91 -12.59
N GLU A 25 -12.90 2.66 -13.21
CA GLU A 25 -12.78 4.11 -13.36
C GLU A 25 -13.11 4.83 -12.05
N PRO A 26 -12.45 5.97 -11.76
CA PRO A 26 -12.75 6.76 -10.57
C PRO A 26 -14.17 7.36 -10.67
N PRO A 27 -14.91 7.42 -9.55
CA PRO A 27 -16.15 8.18 -9.45
C PRO A 27 -15.97 9.65 -9.85
N ALA A 28 -16.97 10.23 -10.51
CA ALA A 28 -16.92 11.58 -11.07
C ALA A 28 -16.86 12.71 -10.01
N ASP A 29 -17.22 12.40 -8.76
CA ASP A 29 -17.19 13.32 -7.62
C ASP A 29 -15.81 13.41 -6.97
N LEU A 30 -14.84 12.58 -7.38
CA LEU A 30 -13.47 12.66 -6.89
C LEU A 30 -12.72 13.85 -7.51
N THR A 31 -11.94 14.55 -6.69
CA THR A 31 -11.05 15.60 -7.18
C THR A 31 -9.97 15.00 -8.11
N PRO A 32 -9.31 15.80 -8.97
CA PRO A 32 -8.26 15.29 -9.85
C PRO A 32 -7.15 14.53 -9.11
N TYR A 33 -6.76 15.01 -7.92
CA TYR A 33 -5.77 14.34 -7.07
C TYR A 33 -6.29 12.99 -6.53
N GLN A 34 -7.53 12.95 -6.04
CA GLN A 34 -8.15 11.71 -5.56
C GLN A 34 -8.34 10.69 -6.69
N ALA A 35 -8.70 11.14 -7.89
CA ALA A 35 -8.82 10.31 -9.08
C ALA A 35 -7.45 9.75 -9.53
N ALA A 36 -6.38 10.53 -9.40
CA ALA A 36 -5.02 10.04 -9.64
C ALA A 36 -4.62 8.96 -8.63
N LEU A 37 -4.91 9.18 -7.34
CA LEU A 37 -4.70 8.16 -6.29
C LEU A 37 -5.50 6.89 -6.57
N TRP A 38 -6.77 7.02 -6.97
CA TRP A 38 -7.61 5.89 -7.35
C TRP A 38 -6.95 5.05 -8.45
N ARG A 39 -6.56 5.70 -9.56
CA ARG A 39 -5.92 4.99 -10.69
C ARG A 39 -4.61 4.34 -10.26
N SER A 40 -3.81 5.01 -9.44
CA SER A 40 -2.56 4.48 -8.89
C SER A 40 -2.79 3.25 -8.02
N VAL A 41 -3.87 3.18 -7.24
CA VAL A 41 -4.19 2.02 -6.40
C VAL A 41 -4.72 0.87 -7.25
N VAL A 42 -5.63 1.17 -8.18
CA VAL A 42 -6.23 0.19 -9.10
C VAL A 42 -5.16 -0.45 -9.99
N SER A 43 -4.11 0.29 -10.37
CA SER A 43 -3.00 -0.27 -11.16
C SER A 43 -2.13 -1.27 -10.38
N THR A 44 -2.19 -1.30 -9.04
CA THR A 44 -1.39 -2.24 -8.23
C THR A 44 -1.94 -3.67 -8.18
N LYS A 45 -3.14 -3.89 -8.73
CA LYS A 45 -3.83 -5.18 -8.71
C LYS A 45 -4.38 -5.53 -10.11
N PRO A 46 -4.73 -6.80 -10.34
CA PRO A 46 -5.45 -7.22 -11.54
C PRO A 46 -6.80 -6.49 -11.67
N GLY A 47 -7.31 -6.34 -12.89
CA GLY A 47 -8.54 -5.58 -13.18
C GLY A 47 -9.79 -6.10 -12.45
N GLU A 48 -9.85 -7.40 -12.15
CA GLU A 48 -10.97 -8.04 -11.45
C GLU A 48 -10.90 -7.90 -9.91
N TRP A 49 -9.80 -7.38 -9.37
CA TRP A 49 -9.61 -7.25 -7.92
C TRP A 49 -10.61 -6.28 -7.29
N PHE A 50 -10.84 -5.15 -7.95
CA PHE A 50 -11.75 -4.11 -7.47
C PHE A 50 -13.11 -4.30 -8.11
N ARG A 51 -14.04 -4.83 -7.33
CA ARG A 51 -15.43 -5.03 -7.72
C ARG A 51 -16.29 -3.82 -7.33
N PRO A 52 -17.45 -3.61 -7.95
CA PRO A 52 -18.31 -2.46 -7.65
C PRO A 52 -18.67 -2.31 -6.16
N ASP A 53 -18.75 -3.42 -5.42
CA ASP A 53 -19.00 -3.43 -3.97
C ASP A 53 -17.88 -2.76 -3.14
N THR A 54 -16.63 -2.73 -3.63
CA THR A 54 -15.51 -2.09 -2.93
C THR A 54 -15.25 -0.65 -3.36
N TYR A 55 -15.97 -0.13 -4.36
CA TYR A 55 -15.72 1.20 -4.92
C TYR A 55 -15.91 2.32 -3.92
N GLN A 56 -16.93 2.24 -3.06
CA GLN A 56 -17.15 3.24 -2.02
C GLN A 56 -16.03 3.25 -0.97
N ILE A 57 -15.52 2.07 -0.62
CA ILE A 57 -14.40 1.92 0.31
C ILE A 57 -13.10 2.47 -0.31
N LEU A 58 -12.87 2.22 -1.60
CA LEU A 58 -11.72 2.77 -2.32
C LEU A 58 -11.81 4.30 -2.46
N ALA A 59 -13.01 4.84 -2.74
CA ALA A 59 -13.23 6.28 -2.81
C ALA A 59 -12.94 6.94 -1.45
N ALA A 60 -13.44 6.36 -0.36
CA ALA A 60 -13.15 6.83 0.99
C ALA A 60 -11.64 6.78 1.29
N PHE A 61 -10.95 5.71 0.89
CA PHE A 61 -9.50 5.61 1.02
C PHE A 61 -8.77 6.76 0.31
N CYS A 62 -9.12 7.04 -0.95
CA CYS A 62 -8.54 8.14 -1.72
C CYS A 62 -8.80 9.50 -1.07
N ARG A 63 -10.01 9.72 -0.52
CA ARG A 63 -10.34 10.96 0.22
C ARG A 63 -9.50 11.10 1.49
N HIS A 64 -9.35 10.04 2.28
CA HIS A 64 -8.51 10.08 3.48
C HIS A 64 -7.03 10.32 3.17
N CYS A 65 -6.49 9.68 2.12
CA CYS A 65 -5.12 9.96 1.65
C CYS A 65 -4.97 11.42 1.19
N SER A 66 -5.96 11.96 0.49
CA SER A 66 -5.98 13.37 0.09
C SER A 66 -5.97 14.32 1.27
N THR A 67 -6.81 14.08 2.27
CA THR A 67 -6.86 14.90 3.48
C THR A 67 -5.58 14.78 4.31
N ALA A 68 -5.01 13.57 4.42
CA ALA A 68 -3.74 13.35 5.09
C ALA A 68 -2.61 14.16 4.45
N ALA A 69 -2.53 14.18 3.11
CA ALA A 69 -1.52 14.95 2.39
C ALA A 69 -1.63 16.46 2.66
N VAL A 70 -2.84 17.00 2.82
CA VAL A 70 -3.04 18.41 3.20
C VAL A 70 -2.56 18.65 4.63
N ILE A 71 -2.93 17.78 5.57
CA ILE A 71 -2.51 17.89 6.97
C ILE A 71 -0.98 17.79 7.09
N ASP A 72 -0.36 16.87 6.36
CA ASP A 72 1.09 16.71 6.33
C ASP A 72 1.77 17.98 5.81
N GLN A 73 1.24 18.63 4.76
CA GLN A 73 1.76 19.92 4.28
C GLN A 73 1.67 21.03 5.33
N GLU A 74 0.58 21.09 6.09
CA GLU A 74 0.42 22.08 7.16
C GLU A 74 1.37 21.80 8.34
N ILE A 75 1.65 20.53 8.64
CA ILE A 75 2.66 20.15 9.63
C ILE A 75 4.06 20.50 9.14
N ASP A 76 4.38 20.26 7.86
CA ASP A 76 5.70 20.57 7.28
C ASP A 76 5.96 22.09 7.24
N ARG A 77 4.90 22.89 7.11
CA ARG A 77 4.96 24.37 7.16
C ARG A 77 4.97 24.92 8.60
N PHE A 78 4.74 24.09 9.61
CA PHE A 78 4.69 24.53 10.99
C PHE A 78 6.10 24.87 11.48
N ASP A 79 6.34 26.14 11.84
CA ASP A 79 7.63 26.56 12.41
C ASP A 79 7.74 26.10 13.87
N PRO A 80 8.78 25.32 14.24
CA PRO A 80 9.03 24.94 15.63
C PRO A 80 9.11 26.12 16.61
N ALA A 81 9.45 27.33 16.16
CA ALA A 81 9.47 28.54 16.99
C ALA A 81 8.08 28.84 17.57
N TRP A 82 7.01 28.56 16.82
CA TRP A 82 5.62 28.81 17.24
C TRP A 82 5.21 27.97 18.45
N LEU A 83 5.91 26.87 18.77
CA LEU A 83 5.64 26.08 19.98
C LEU A 83 5.78 26.90 21.27
N ARG A 84 6.59 27.97 21.25
CA ARG A 84 6.81 28.86 22.41
C ARG A 84 5.81 30.02 22.47
N GLU A 85 5.05 30.23 21.40
CA GLU A 85 4.01 31.25 21.32
C GLU A 85 2.71 30.75 21.96
N ASP A 86 1.88 31.68 22.42
CA ASP A 86 0.61 31.32 23.05
C ASP A 86 -0.31 30.59 22.06
N GLY A 87 -0.80 29.42 22.45
CA GLY A 87 -1.64 28.55 21.60
C GLY A 87 -0.91 27.71 20.54
N GLY A 88 0.39 27.92 20.28
CA GLY A 88 1.11 27.20 19.23
C GLY A 88 1.24 25.69 19.49
N LEU A 89 1.48 25.29 20.74
CA LEU A 89 1.49 23.88 21.13
C LEU A 89 0.12 23.20 20.90
N GLU A 90 -0.99 23.91 21.18
CA GLU A 90 -2.34 23.37 20.99
C GLU A 90 -2.70 23.24 19.51
N GLN A 91 -2.28 24.19 18.68
CA GLN A 91 -2.42 24.09 17.22
C GLN A 91 -1.66 22.89 16.65
N PHE A 92 -0.39 22.72 17.06
CA PHE A 92 0.42 21.58 16.64
C PHE A 92 -0.21 20.25 17.09
N ARG A 93 -0.69 20.19 18.34
CA ARG A 93 -1.40 19.03 18.88
C ARG A 93 -2.62 18.67 18.04
N LYS A 94 -3.44 19.64 17.64
CA LYS A 94 -4.62 19.43 16.78
C LYS A 94 -4.24 18.85 15.42
N LEU A 95 -3.21 19.40 14.77
CA LEU A 95 -2.70 18.87 13.50
C LEU A 95 -2.23 17.41 13.63
N ALA A 96 -1.44 17.12 14.67
CA ALA A 96 -0.96 15.77 14.95
C ALA A 96 -2.11 14.79 15.22
N GLU A 97 -3.13 15.22 15.96
CA GLU A 97 -4.33 14.40 16.23
C GLU A 97 -5.15 14.15 14.96
N MET A 98 -5.33 15.16 14.10
CA MET A 98 -5.98 15.00 12.81
C MET A 98 -5.22 14.02 11.91
N ARG A 99 -3.88 14.13 11.86
CA ARG A 99 -3.01 13.24 11.09
C ARG A 99 -3.13 11.79 11.55
N GLU A 100 -3.15 11.55 12.86
CA GLU A 100 -3.36 10.21 13.41
C GLU A 100 -4.69 9.64 12.91
N ARG A 101 -5.79 10.42 13.01
CA ARG A 101 -7.13 9.93 12.64
C ARG A 101 -7.18 9.53 11.16
N GLN A 102 -6.57 10.32 10.28
CA GLN A 102 -6.46 9.95 8.86
C GLN A 102 -5.63 8.68 8.68
N THR A 103 -4.48 8.58 9.34
CA THR A 103 -3.60 7.41 9.27
C THR A 103 -4.33 6.14 9.70
N ARG A 104 -5.09 6.19 10.79
CA ARG A 104 -5.90 5.07 11.29
C ARG A 104 -6.97 4.65 10.29
N ALA A 105 -7.69 5.62 9.71
CA ALA A 105 -8.70 5.35 8.69
C ALA A 105 -8.10 4.72 7.43
N ILE A 106 -6.98 5.26 6.93
CA ILE A 106 -6.23 4.75 5.77
C ILE A 106 -5.82 3.29 6.00
N VAL A 107 -5.19 2.98 7.15
CA VAL A 107 -4.76 1.62 7.48
C VAL A 107 -5.94 0.67 7.61
N SER A 108 -7.05 1.13 8.20
CA SER A 108 -8.27 0.32 8.31
C SER A 108 -8.82 -0.07 6.93
N LEU A 109 -9.03 0.92 6.05
CA LEU A 109 -9.56 0.70 4.70
C LEU A 109 -8.61 -0.12 3.83
N ALA A 110 -7.30 0.15 3.91
CA ALA A 110 -6.28 -0.61 3.18
C ALA A 110 -6.24 -2.08 3.60
N ARG A 111 -6.42 -2.38 4.89
CA ARG A 111 -6.50 -3.76 5.38
C ARG A 111 -7.76 -4.46 4.90
N SER A 112 -8.92 -3.78 4.94
CA SER A 112 -10.19 -4.33 4.46
C SER A 112 -10.12 -4.72 2.97
N MET A 113 -9.45 -3.92 2.15
CA MET A 113 -9.21 -4.20 0.72
C MET A 113 -7.96 -5.07 0.47
N ARG A 114 -7.23 -5.47 1.51
CA ARG A 114 -5.98 -6.26 1.45
C ARG A 114 -4.90 -5.65 0.53
N LEU A 115 -4.72 -4.33 0.64
CA LEU A 115 -3.68 -3.60 -0.10
C LEU A 115 -2.29 -3.71 0.54
N THR A 116 -2.23 -3.95 1.85
CA THR A 116 -0.97 -4.02 2.61
C THR A 116 -0.33 -5.40 2.55
N GLN A 117 1.00 -5.45 2.69
CA GLN A 117 1.71 -6.71 2.89
C GLN A 117 1.31 -7.27 4.26
N GLN A 118 0.44 -8.28 4.25
CA GLN A 118 0.03 -8.98 5.47
C GLN A 118 1.04 -10.09 5.77
N ALA A 119 1.40 -10.25 7.05
CA ALA A 119 2.24 -11.36 7.49
C ALA A 119 1.54 -12.69 7.13
N ARG A 120 2.17 -13.47 6.24
CA ARG A 120 1.71 -14.82 5.90
C ARG A 120 2.26 -15.80 6.92
N ILE A 121 1.59 -15.95 8.06
CA ILE A 121 1.90 -17.08 8.96
C ILE A 121 1.29 -18.33 8.33
N HIS A 122 2.09 -19.03 7.53
CA HIS A 122 1.67 -20.32 7.00
C HIS A 122 1.79 -21.36 8.14
N PRO A 123 0.73 -22.13 8.47
CA PRO A 123 0.70 -23.04 9.63
C PRO A 123 1.88 -24.02 9.68
N VAL A 124 2.31 -24.49 8.50
CA VAL A 124 3.47 -25.38 8.33
C VAL A 124 4.79 -24.73 8.77
N THR A 125 4.93 -23.42 8.65
CA THR A 125 6.11 -22.65 9.09
C THR A 125 6.01 -22.17 10.52
N ALA A 126 4.80 -22.00 11.09
CA ALA A 126 4.63 -21.62 12.49
C ALA A 126 5.28 -22.65 13.44
N GLY A 127 5.08 -23.95 13.16
CA GLY A 127 5.76 -25.04 13.88
C GLY A 127 7.27 -25.16 13.59
N ARG A 128 7.72 -24.77 12.39
CA ARG A 128 9.16 -24.77 12.05
C ARG A 128 9.92 -23.59 12.64
N THR A 129 9.27 -22.46 12.90
CA THR A 129 9.91 -21.27 13.50
C THR A 129 10.15 -21.47 15.00
N GLY A 130 9.29 -22.25 15.68
CA GLY A 130 9.51 -22.68 17.07
C GLY A 130 10.56 -23.78 17.23
N ASN A 131 10.87 -24.52 16.15
CA ASN A 131 11.90 -25.56 16.09
C ASN A 131 13.13 -25.11 15.27
N LEU A 132 13.45 -23.82 15.26
CA LEU A 132 14.72 -23.35 14.74
C LEU A 132 15.81 -23.82 15.71
N ASP A 133 16.46 -24.91 15.32
CA ASP A 133 17.75 -25.44 15.73
C ASP A 133 18.33 -24.83 17.02
N PRO A 134 18.35 -25.57 18.16
CA PRO A 134 18.89 -25.06 19.43
C PRO A 134 20.37 -24.64 19.34
N GLU A 135 21.10 -25.06 18.30
CA GLU A 135 22.48 -24.67 18.04
C GLU A 135 22.62 -23.39 17.19
N ARG A 136 21.51 -22.79 16.72
CA ARG A 136 21.56 -21.56 15.93
C ARG A 136 21.85 -20.35 16.83
N ARG A 137 23.12 -19.93 16.83
CA ARG A 137 23.63 -18.76 17.55
C ARG A 137 22.72 -17.55 17.38
N LYS A 138 22.41 -16.91 18.50
CA LYS A 138 21.49 -15.77 18.51
C LYS A 138 22.22 -14.49 18.09
N PRO A 139 21.55 -13.55 17.39
CA PRO A 139 22.20 -12.37 16.82
C PRO A 139 22.89 -11.44 17.83
N TRP A 140 22.57 -11.54 19.11
CA TRP A 140 23.14 -10.73 20.19
C TRP A 140 24.27 -11.43 20.96
N GLU A 141 24.66 -12.65 20.58
CA GLU A 141 25.75 -13.38 21.23
C GLU A 141 27.11 -12.94 20.67
N PRO A 142 28.05 -12.47 21.53
CA PRO A 142 29.35 -11.98 21.10
C PRO A 142 30.17 -13.09 20.42
N LEU A 143 30.92 -12.71 19.38
CA LEU A 143 31.85 -13.58 18.67
C LEU A 143 33.02 -13.90 19.59
N VAL A 144 33.12 -15.16 20.03
CA VAL A 144 34.36 -15.75 20.55
C VAL A 144 35.22 -16.14 19.37
#